data_AF-A0A2T0B2U5-F1
#
_entry.id   AF-A0A2T0B2U5-F1
#
_cell.length_a   1.000
_cell.length_b   1.000
_cell.length_c   1.000
_cell.angle_alpha   90.00
_cell.angle_beta   90.00
_cell.angle_gamma   90.00
#
_symmetry.space_group_name_H-M   'P 1'
#
loop_
_entity.id
_entity.type
_entity.pdbx_description
1 polymer ?
#
loop_
_entity_poly.entity_id
_entity_poly.type
_entity_poly.pdbx_seq_one_letter_code
_entity_poly.pdbx_strand_id
1 'polypeptide(L)'
;MQETNFWSDLKKAQEVAQEEKFLKERLSKYNDFSGRIEDAKVFIELIKEEEDKSSLSDLLSEVNNLKNGIESFKVEVLLSGEYDRNNAIITLHTGVGGTDAQDWTEMLLRMYTRWAEKKGYKVETMDLLPGDEAGIKSVTLKITGDFAYGYLKAEKGIHRLVRISPFNANGKRQTSFASLEVLPELTEGQDIEIRPEDLRVDTFRASGAGGQYVNKTESAIRITHLPTGIVVQCQNERSQHSNRETALKMLKSKLAELKEAAHKEKIEDLTGELKDMGWGSQIRSYIFHPYNLVKDHRTGAETSNLGAVMDGDIDLFINEYLKQKQ
;
A
#
# COMPACT_ATOMS: atom_id res chain seq x y z
N MET A 1 -21.22 3.63 25.43
CA MET A 1 -20.43 4.06 26.61
C MET A 1 -21.26 4.39 27.86
N GLN A 2 -22.55 4.76 27.75
CA GLN A 2 -23.37 5.12 28.92
C GLN A 2 -23.95 3.93 29.71
N GLU A 3 -23.81 2.69 29.22
CA GLU A 3 -24.23 1.49 29.96
C GLU A 3 -23.25 1.13 31.07
N THR A 4 -23.79 0.74 32.23
CA THR A 4 -23.04 0.41 33.45
C THR A 4 -22.11 -0.79 33.32
N ASN A 5 -22.40 -1.73 32.42
CA ASN A 5 -21.57 -2.92 32.15
C ASN A 5 -20.66 -2.76 30.92
N PHE A 6 -20.61 -1.59 30.29
CA PHE A 6 -19.82 -1.41 29.07
C PHE A 6 -18.30 -1.61 29.29
N TRP A 7 -17.81 -1.25 30.48
CA TRP A 7 -16.41 -1.38 30.87
C TRP A 7 -16.02 -2.77 31.41
N SER A 8 -16.96 -3.72 31.50
CA SER A 8 -16.64 -5.07 31.98
C SER A 8 -15.86 -5.89 30.96
N ASP A 9 -16.00 -5.58 29.67
CA ASP A 9 -15.25 -6.20 28.58
C ASP A 9 -14.23 -5.19 28.02
N LEU A 10 -13.03 -5.19 28.60
CA LEU A 10 -11.96 -4.25 28.28
C LEU A 10 -11.58 -4.24 26.80
N LYS A 11 -11.67 -5.38 26.10
CA LYS A 11 -11.33 -5.48 24.67
C LYS A 11 -12.37 -4.74 23.82
N LYS A 12 -13.66 -5.03 24.02
CA LYS A 12 -14.75 -4.35 23.30
C LYS A 12 -14.83 -2.86 23.63
N ALA A 13 -14.61 -2.49 24.89
CA ALA A 13 -14.58 -1.09 25.29
C ALA A 13 -13.46 -0.31 24.57
N GLN A 14 -12.29 -0.93 24.39
CA GLN A 14 -11.16 -0.33 23.68
C GLN A 14 -11.42 -0.20 22.17
N GLU A 15 -11.99 -1.22 21.53
CA GLU A 15 -12.38 -1.17 20.10
C GLU A 15 -13.38 -0.04 19.84
N VAL A 16 -14.46 0.02 20.63
CA VAL A 16 -15.50 1.06 20.47
C VAL A 16 -14.95 2.45 20.79
N ALA A 17 -14.04 2.59 21.76
CA ALA A 17 -13.40 3.87 22.04
C ALA A 17 -12.50 4.34 20.88
N GLN A 18 -11.80 3.42 20.22
CA GLN A 18 -11.02 3.73 19.02
C GLN A 18 -11.92 4.14 17.85
N GLU A 19 -13.05 3.44 17.65
CA GLU A 19 -14.03 3.82 16.64
C GLU A 19 -14.68 5.18 16.90
N GLU A 20 -15.03 5.48 18.15
CA GLU A 20 -15.59 6.78 18.51
C GLU A 20 -14.60 7.90 18.24
N LYS A 21 -13.34 7.73 18.67
CA LYS A 21 -12.27 8.70 18.40
C LYS A 21 -12.12 8.96 16.91
N PHE A 22 -12.13 7.90 16.11
CA PHE A 22 -12.04 7.99 14.65
C PHE A 22 -13.21 8.77 14.03
N LEU A 23 -14.45 8.45 14.43
CA LEU A 23 -15.62 9.14 13.92
C LEU A 23 -15.63 10.62 14.33
N LYS A 24 -15.21 10.92 15.57
CA LYS A 24 -15.06 12.29 16.06
C LYS A 24 -14.00 13.08 15.29
N GLU A 25 -12.86 12.49 14.96
CA GLU A 25 -11.83 13.14 14.16
C GLU A 25 -12.34 13.48 12.75
N ARG A 26 -13.08 12.57 12.11
CA ARG A 26 -13.68 12.84 10.80
C ARG A 26 -14.76 13.92 10.86
N LEU A 27 -15.60 13.91 11.90
CA LEU A 27 -16.59 14.97 12.12
C LEU A 27 -15.93 16.31 12.40
N SER A 28 -14.84 16.34 13.18
CA SER A 28 -14.08 17.56 13.45
C SER A 28 -13.47 18.13 12.16
N LYS A 29 -12.87 17.30 11.31
CA LYS A 29 -12.36 17.73 9.99
C LYS A 29 -13.48 18.28 9.11
N TYR A 30 -14.63 17.62 9.06
CA TYR A 30 -15.78 18.10 8.30
C TYR A 30 -16.27 19.46 8.80
N ASN A 31 -16.40 19.64 10.11
CA ASN A 31 -16.82 20.90 10.71
C ASN A 31 -15.79 22.02 10.46
N ASP A 32 -14.50 21.72 10.51
CA ASP A 32 -13.43 22.67 10.17
C ASP A 32 -13.52 23.14 8.71
N PHE A 33 -13.69 22.22 7.76
CA PHE A 33 -13.91 22.58 6.36
C PHE A 33 -15.19 23.38 6.16
N SER A 34 -16.28 23.01 6.84
CA SER A 34 -17.54 23.76 6.77
C SER A 34 -17.38 25.19 7.29
N GLY A 35 -16.71 25.37 8.44
CA GLY A 35 -16.41 26.68 9.01
C GLY A 35 -15.56 27.53 8.09
N ARG A 36 -14.46 26.97 7.57
CA ARG A 36 -13.58 27.70 6.62
C ARG A 36 -14.29 28.10 5.32
N ILE A 37 -15.25 27.31 4.84
CA ILE A 37 -16.06 27.67 3.67
C ILE A 37 -17.01 28.83 4.01
N GLU A 38 -17.59 28.86 5.21
CA GLU A 38 -18.41 29.98 5.68
C GLU A 38 -17.57 31.24 5.86
N ASP A 39 -16.39 31.15 6.49
CA ASP A 39 -15.45 32.24 6.62
C ASP A 39 -15.02 32.79 5.26
N ALA A 40 -14.71 31.91 4.31
CA ALA A 40 -14.37 32.31 2.94
C ALA A 40 -15.54 33.03 2.24
N LYS A 41 -16.80 32.63 2.48
CA LYS A 41 -17.97 33.33 1.94
C LYS A 41 -18.13 34.73 2.53
N VAL A 42 -17.99 34.87 3.85
CA VAL A 42 -18.02 36.17 4.52
C VAL A 42 -16.89 37.07 4.02
N PHE A 43 -15.70 36.50 3.79
CA PHE A 43 -14.56 37.24 3.25
C PHE A 43 -14.79 37.71 1.80
N ILE A 44 -15.48 36.90 0.97
CA ILE A 44 -15.93 37.32 -0.37
C ILE A 44 -16.89 38.51 -0.30
N GLU A 45 -17.81 38.51 0.67
CA GLU A 45 -18.76 39.62 0.86
C GLU A 45 -18.04 40.91 1.29
N LEU A 46 -17.11 40.82 2.24
CA LEU A 46 -16.31 41.95 2.70
C LEU A 46 -15.48 42.59 1.56
N ILE A 47 -14.80 41.76 0.75
CA ILE A 47 -14.01 42.23 -0.40
C ILE A 47 -14.90 42.94 -1.44
N LYS A 48 -16.14 42.46 -1.64
CA LYS A 48 -17.08 43.10 -2.57
C LYS A 48 -17.55 44.45 -2.04
N GLU A 49 -17.74 44.60 -0.74
CA GLU A 49 -18.14 45.87 -0.13
C GLU A 49 -17.00 46.90 -0.12
N GLU A 50 -15.76 46.47 0.13
CA GLU A 50 -14.60 47.36 0.26
C GLU A 50 -13.85 47.61 -1.07
N GLU A 51 -14.23 46.95 -2.17
CA GLU A 51 -13.53 46.93 -3.46
C GLU A 51 -12.02 46.60 -3.37
N ASP A 52 -11.61 45.88 -2.32
CA ASP A 52 -10.20 45.58 -2.07
C ASP A 52 -9.68 44.44 -2.96
N LYS A 53 -9.13 44.82 -4.11
CA LYS A 53 -8.52 43.88 -5.06
C LYS A 53 -7.25 43.22 -4.56
N SER A 54 -6.62 43.74 -3.50
CA SER A 54 -5.39 43.15 -2.97
C SER A 54 -5.64 41.84 -2.22
N SER A 55 -6.78 41.74 -1.53
CA SER A 55 -7.22 40.55 -0.78
C SER A 55 -7.71 39.39 -1.67
N LEU A 56 -7.90 39.62 -2.99
CA LEU A 56 -8.36 38.58 -3.92
C LEU A 56 -7.32 37.47 -4.14
N SER A 57 -6.02 37.78 -4.11
CA SER A 57 -4.97 36.76 -4.25
C SER A 57 -4.97 35.80 -3.06
N ASP A 58 -5.19 36.34 -1.86
CA ASP A 58 -5.18 35.57 -0.63
C ASP A 58 -6.41 34.67 -0.58
N LEU A 59 -7.57 35.18 -1.00
CA LEU A 59 -8.79 34.40 -1.15
C LEU A 59 -8.64 33.25 -2.16
N LEU A 60 -8.03 33.50 -3.32
CA LEU A 60 -7.76 32.46 -4.31
C LEU A 60 -6.81 31.38 -3.76
N SER A 61 -5.82 31.77 -2.96
CA SER A 61 -4.92 30.81 -2.33
C SER A 61 -5.66 29.93 -1.31
N GLU A 62 -6.54 30.53 -0.51
CA GLU A 62 -7.32 29.82 0.51
C GLU A 62 -8.36 28.88 -0.13
N VAL A 63 -9.05 29.33 -1.18
CA VAL A 63 -9.99 28.48 -1.93
C VAL A 63 -9.28 27.29 -2.57
N ASN A 64 -8.07 27.48 -3.10
CA ASN A 64 -7.28 26.37 -3.65
C ASN A 64 -6.83 25.39 -2.54
N ASN A 65 -6.43 25.91 -1.37
CA ASN A 65 -6.10 25.06 -0.22
C ASN A 65 -7.31 24.26 0.26
N LEU A 66 -8.49 24.89 0.36
CA LEU A 66 -9.74 24.22 0.71
C LEU A 66 -10.11 23.16 -0.31
N LYS A 67 -10.01 23.45 -1.60
CA LYS A 67 -10.27 22.48 -2.67
C LYS A 67 -9.38 21.24 -2.53
N ASN A 68 -8.07 21.43 -2.37
CA ASN A 68 -7.11 20.33 -2.21
C ASN A 68 -7.35 19.53 -0.91
N GLY A 69 -7.71 20.22 0.17
CA GLY A 69 -8.08 19.60 1.45
C GLY A 69 -9.34 18.74 1.36
N ILE A 70 -10.38 19.26 0.71
CA ILE A 70 -11.65 18.54 0.49
C ILE A 70 -11.44 17.33 -0.43
N GLU A 71 -10.65 17.46 -1.50
CA GLU A 71 -10.31 16.32 -2.36
C GLU A 71 -9.60 15.21 -1.58
N SER A 72 -8.64 15.58 -0.73
CA SER A 72 -7.93 14.62 0.14
C SER A 72 -8.88 13.97 1.16
N PHE A 73 -9.76 14.75 1.79
CA PHE A 73 -10.76 14.24 2.73
C PHE A 73 -11.78 13.33 2.05
N LYS A 74 -12.18 13.64 0.80
CA LYS A 74 -13.07 12.77 0.02
C LYS A 74 -12.42 11.40 -0.20
N VAL A 75 -11.13 11.36 -0.50
CA VAL A 75 -10.40 10.09 -0.63
C VAL A 75 -10.35 9.35 0.71
N GLU A 76 -10.03 10.04 1.82
CA GLU A 76 -10.07 9.45 3.17
C GLU A 76 -11.46 8.87 3.49
N VAL A 77 -12.53 9.51 3.01
CA VAL A 77 -13.90 9.01 3.21
C VAL A 77 -14.17 7.72 2.45
N LEU A 78 -13.58 7.56 1.27
CA LEU A 78 -13.68 6.32 0.47
C LEU A 78 -12.95 5.14 1.12
N LEU A 79 -11.97 5.40 1.99
CA LEU A 79 -11.24 4.40 2.76
C LEU A 79 -12.07 3.87 3.93
N SER A 80 -13.11 3.12 3.59
CA SER A 80 -14.10 2.55 4.51
C SER A 80 -14.03 1.03 4.67
N GLY A 81 -13.06 0.38 4.00
CA GLY A 81 -12.83 -1.06 4.15
C GLY A 81 -12.40 -1.45 5.55
N GLU A 82 -12.70 -2.69 5.95
CA GLU A 82 -12.42 -3.25 7.28
C GLU A 82 -10.94 -3.12 7.68
N TYR A 83 -10.04 -3.30 6.71
CA TYR A 83 -8.59 -3.24 6.93
C TYR A 83 -7.94 -1.95 6.42
N ASP A 84 -8.71 -1.00 5.86
CA ASP A 84 -8.14 0.18 5.20
C ASP A 84 -7.31 1.05 6.15
N ARG A 85 -7.61 1.01 7.46
CA ARG A 85 -6.90 1.74 8.52
C ARG A 85 -5.58 1.11 8.91
N ASN A 86 -5.38 -0.17 8.60
CA ASN A 86 -4.26 -0.92 9.10
C ASN A 86 -2.96 -0.48 8.41
N ASN A 87 -1.84 -0.79 9.07
CA ASN A 87 -0.53 -0.68 8.45
C ASN A 87 -0.47 -1.59 7.23
N ALA A 88 0.38 -1.24 6.27
CA ALA A 88 0.59 -2.05 5.08
C ALA A 88 1.89 -2.85 5.19
N ILE A 89 1.83 -4.13 4.82
CA ILE A 89 3.01 -4.93 4.50
C ILE A 89 3.03 -5.07 2.98
N ILE A 90 4.04 -4.49 2.34
CA ILE A 90 4.22 -4.59 0.90
C ILE A 90 5.34 -5.57 0.58
N THR A 91 5.12 -6.42 -0.41
CA THR A 91 6.14 -7.34 -0.91
C THR A 91 6.30 -7.15 -2.41
N LEU A 92 7.51 -6.80 -2.82
CA LEU A 92 7.91 -6.69 -4.21
C LEU A 92 8.63 -7.98 -4.62
N HIS A 93 8.20 -8.57 -5.73
CA HIS A 93 8.89 -9.71 -6.34
C HIS A 93 9.31 -9.36 -7.77
N THR A 94 10.53 -9.76 -8.11
CA THR A 94 11.01 -9.68 -9.49
C THR A 94 10.25 -10.64 -10.39
N GLY A 95 9.73 -10.11 -11.49
CA GLY A 95 9.07 -10.90 -12.53
C GLY A 95 10.03 -11.28 -13.66
N VAL A 96 9.47 -11.45 -14.85
CA VAL A 96 10.24 -11.82 -16.05
C VAL A 96 11.06 -10.62 -16.54
N GLY A 97 12.34 -10.86 -16.85
CA GLY A 97 13.25 -9.85 -17.40
C GLY A 97 14.70 -9.93 -16.92
N GLY A 98 15.05 -10.91 -16.06
CA GLY A 98 16.44 -11.12 -15.61
C GLY A 98 16.97 -9.92 -14.80
N THR A 99 18.22 -9.53 -15.04
CA THR A 99 18.89 -8.42 -14.34
C THR A 99 18.13 -7.09 -14.48
N ASP A 100 17.49 -6.81 -15.63
CA ASP A 100 16.66 -5.60 -15.80
C ASP A 100 15.38 -5.61 -14.95
N ALA A 101 14.80 -6.79 -14.68
CA ALA A 101 13.66 -6.90 -13.79
C ALA A 101 14.07 -6.75 -12.32
N GLN A 102 15.26 -7.22 -11.95
CA GLN A 102 15.83 -7.03 -10.61
C GLN A 102 16.09 -5.53 -10.36
N ASP A 103 16.68 -4.84 -11.31
CA ASP A 103 16.89 -3.37 -11.24
C ASP A 103 15.55 -2.62 -11.20
N TRP A 104 14.57 -3.04 -12.01
CA TRP A 104 13.22 -2.46 -11.94
C TRP A 104 12.57 -2.62 -10.56
N THR A 105 12.76 -3.78 -9.93
CA THR A 105 12.26 -4.04 -8.57
C THR A 105 12.89 -3.09 -7.55
N GLU A 106 14.19 -2.80 -7.70
CA GLU A 106 14.89 -1.80 -6.88
C GLU A 106 14.37 -0.37 -7.12
N MET A 107 14.11 0.00 -8.38
CA MET A 107 13.51 1.29 -8.71
C MET A 107 12.13 1.47 -8.06
N LEU A 108 11.30 0.42 -8.06
CA LEU A 108 10.00 0.44 -7.38
C LEU A 108 10.15 0.53 -5.87
N LEU A 109 11.11 -0.19 -5.27
CA LEU A 109 11.42 -0.07 -3.84
C LEU A 109 11.72 1.38 -3.47
N ARG A 110 12.59 2.05 -4.23
CA ARG A 110 12.92 3.47 -4.02
C ARG A 110 11.68 4.36 -4.18
N MET A 111 10.85 4.12 -5.19
CA MET A 111 9.62 4.89 -5.43
C MET A 111 8.66 4.82 -4.23
N TYR A 112 8.38 3.62 -3.73
CA TYR A 112 7.47 3.44 -2.58
C TYR A 112 8.05 3.95 -1.26
N THR A 113 9.37 3.82 -1.07
CA THR A 113 10.05 4.37 0.11
C THR A 113 9.93 5.90 0.12
N ARG A 114 10.18 6.56 -1.01
CA ARG A 114 10.02 8.02 -1.14
C ARG A 114 8.57 8.48 -0.98
N TRP A 115 7.63 7.75 -1.53
CA TRP A 115 6.20 8.03 -1.33
C TRP A 115 5.82 7.95 0.16
N ALA A 116 6.27 6.91 0.86
CA ALA A 116 6.00 6.73 2.28
C ALA A 116 6.65 7.84 3.13
N GLU A 117 7.90 8.22 2.83
CA GLU A 117 8.57 9.35 3.50
C GLU A 117 7.85 10.68 3.25
N LYS A 118 7.40 10.95 2.01
CA LYS A 118 6.62 12.16 1.66
C LYS A 118 5.29 12.23 2.41
N LYS A 119 4.66 11.07 2.68
CA LYS A 119 3.44 10.96 3.50
C LYS A 119 3.70 11.00 5.01
N GLY A 120 4.97 10.99 5.44
CA GLY A 120 5.33 10.93 6.86
C GLY A 120 5.16 9.56 7.51
N TYR A 121 5.06 8.49 6.70
CA TYR A 121 4.95 7.12 7.19
C TYR A 121 6.31 6.56 7.60
N LYS A 122 6.28 5.66 8.58
CA LYS A 122 7.48 4.94 9.01
C LYS A 122 7.64 3.68 8.16
N VAL A 123 8.78 3.56 7.48
CA VAL A 123 9.14 2.39 6.66
C VAL A 123 10.14 1.51 7.43
N GLU A 124 9.85 0.22 7.50
CA GLU A 124 10.72 -0.78 8.11
C GLU A 124 10.92 -1.95 7.13
N THR A 125 12.18 -2.28 6.83
CA THR A 125 12.50 -3.40 5.93
C THR A 125 12.44 -4.72 6.71
N MET A 126 11.53 -5.60 6.31
CA MET A 126 11.29 -6.90 6.95
C MET A 126 12.09 -8.03 6.33
N ASP A 127 12.26 -8.00 5.01
CA ASP A 127 13.02 -9.00 4.28
C ASP A 127 13.62 -8.35 3.04
N LEU A 128 14.86 -8.68 2.71
CA LEU A 128 15.51 -8.18 1.50
C LEU A 128 16.43 -9.26 0.93
N LEU A 129 16.14 -9.65 -0.30
CA LEU A 129 16.93 -10.60 -1.07
C LEU A 129 17.56 -9.87 -2.26
N PRO A 130 18.88 -9.61 -2.24
CA PRO A 130 19.55 -8.92 -3.34
C PRO A 130 19.54 -9.76 -4.63
N GLY A 131 19.66 -9.07 -5.77
CA GLY A 131 19.91 -9.67 -7.08
C GLY A 131 21.29 -10.32 -7.17
N ASP A 132 21.49 -11.13 -8.22
CA ASP A 132 22.77 -11.83 -8.41
C ASP A 132 23.85 -10.88 -8.99
N GLU A 133 23.45 -9.99 -9.91
CA GLU A 133 24.34 -9.02 -10.56
C GLU A 133 24.00 -7.58 -10.18
N ALA A 134 22.72 -7.21 -10.21
CA ALA A 134 22.21 -5.89 -9.87
C ALA A 134 20.77 -5.99 -9.39
N GLY A 135 20.29 -4.99 -8.67
CA GLY A 135 18.88 -4.94 -8.24
C GLY A 135 18.56 -5.85 -7.06
N ILE A 136 17.26 -6.15 -6.93
CA ILE A 136 16.69 -6.89 -5.81
C ILE A 136 15.76 -7.96 -6.38
N LYS A 137 15.85 -9.20 -5.88
CA LYS A 137 14.94 -10.31 -6.25
C LYS A 137 13.60 -10.23 -5.54
N SER A 138 13.65 -9.93 -4.24
CA SER A 138 12.47 -9.84 -3.39
C SER A 138 12.72 -8.90 -2.23
N VAL A 139 11.75 -8.06 -1.89
CA VAL A 139 11.83 -7.20 -0.69
C VAL A 139 10.45 -7.07 -0.07
N THR A 140 10.40 -7.19 1.26
CA THR A 140 9.20 -6.95 2.06
C THR A 140 9.42 -5.75 2.94
N LEU A 141 8.54 -4.75 2.86
CA LEU A 141 8.53 -3.58 3.71
C LEU A 141 7.26 -3.54 4.55
N LYS A 142 7.40 -3.07 5.78
CA LYS A 142 6.30 -2.68 6.65
C LYS A 142 6.19 -1.16 6.65
N ILE A 143 5.03 -0.65 6.27
CA ILE A 143 4.71 0.78 6.23
C ILE A 143 3.68 1.05 7.33
N THR A 144 4.13 1.77 8.36
CA THR A 144 3.31 2.14 9.52
C THR A 144 2.82 3.57 9.34
N GLY A 145 1.50 3.75 9.34
CA GLY A 145 0.88 5.04 9.16
C GLY A 145 -0.63 4.95 8.95
N ASP A 146 -1.31 6.07 9.15
CA ASP A 146 -2.76 6.15 9.03
C ASP A 146 -3.20 5.84 7.61
N PHE A 147 -4.11 4.86 7.49
CA PHE A 147 -4.65 4.39 6.23
C PHE A 147 -3.62 3.84 5.21
N ALA A 148 -2.44 3.41 5.68
CA ALA A 148 -1.38 2.94 4.80
C ALA A 148 -1.85 1.82 3.85
N TYR A 149 -2.57 0.83 4.38
CA TYR A 149 -3.15 -0.25 3.56
C TYR A 149 -4.21 0.29 2.58
N GLY A 150 -5.09 1.17 3.06
CA GLY A 150 -6.15 1.77 2.26
C GLY A 150 -5.63 2.48 1.00
N TYR A 151 -4.50 3.17 1.08
CA TYR A 151 -3.86 3.77 -0.09
C TYR A 151 -3.14 2.74 -0.95
N LEU A 152 -2.31 1.89 -0.32
CA LEU A 152 -1.43 0.97 -1.06
C LEU A 152 -2.19 -0.19 -1.71
N LYS A 153 -3.41 -0.52 -1.30
CA LYS A 153 -4.24 -1.53 -1.98
C LYS A 153 -4.44 -1.23 -3.47
N ALA A 154 -4.39 0.06 -3.85
CA ALA A 154 -4.45 0.50 -5.25
C ALA A 154 -3.23 0.06 -6.06
N GLU A 155 -2.11 -0.24 -5.41
CA GLU A 155 -0.84 -0.59 -6.04
C GLU A 155 -0.65 -2.10 -6.18
N LYS A 156 -1.58 -2.91 -5.67
CA LYS A 156 -1.54 -4.38 -5.84
C LYS A 156 -1.62 -4.74 -7.32
N GLY A 157 -0.62 -5.45 -7.83
CA GLY A 157 -0.59 -5.97 -9.20
C GLY A 157 0.78 -5.95 -9.86
N ILE A 158 0.80 -6.13 -11.18
CA ILE A 158 2.04 -6.19 -11.97
C ILE A 158 2.36 -4.81 -12.55
N HIS A 159 3.56 -4.32 -12.26
CA HIS A 159 4.13 -3.09 -12.80
C HIS A 159 5.09 -3.42 -13.93
N ARG A 160 4.80 -2.90 -15.12
CA ARG A 160 5.58 -3.14 -16.33
C ARG A 160 6.49 -1.96 -16.63
N LEU A 161 7.77 -2.22 -16.80
CA LEU A 161 8.77 -1.26 -17.28
C LEU A 161 9.10 -1.52 -18.74
N VAL A 162 9.22 -0.45 -19.51
CA VAL A 162 9.72 -0.45 -20.88
C VAL A 162 10.82 0.59 -21.01
N ARG A 163 12.06 0.16 -21.21
CA ARG A 163 13.21 1.04 -21.39
C ARG A 163 14.27 0.44 -22.31
N ILE A 164 15.28 1.23 -22.66
CA ILE A 164 16.54 0.70 -23.17
C ILE A 164 17.34 0.24 -21.95
N SER A 165 17.67 -1.05 -21.91
CA SER A 165 18.42 -1.64 -20.79
C SER A 165 19.85 -1.09 -20.76
N PRO A 166 20.34 -0.61 -19.60
CA PRO A 166 21.75 -0.26 -19.43
C PRO A 166 22.66 -1.50 -19.36
N PHE A 167 22.09 -2.68 -19.09
CA PHE A 167 22.81 -3.94 -18.95
C PHE A 167 22.96 -4.69 -20.29
N ASN A 168 22.23 -4.27 -21.33
CA ASN A 168 22.31 -4.90 -22.64
C ASN A 168 23.16 -4.07 -23.61
N ALA A 169 24.33 -4.61 -23.98
CA ALA A 169 25.27 -3.97 -24.91
C ALA A 169 24.67 -3.63 -26.29
N ASN A 170 23.57 -4.28 -26.70
CA ASN A 170 22.93 -4.04 -27.99
C ASN A 170 21.94 -2.86 -28.00
N GLY A 171 21.72 -2.17 -26.88
CA GLY A 171 20.79 -1.03 -26.80
C GLY A 171 19.34 -1.38 -27.17
N LYS A 172 18.97 -2.67 -27.09
CA LYS A 172 17.62 -3.11 -27.45
C LYS A 172 16.62 -2.71 -26.37
N ARG A 173 15.44 -2.31 -26.82
CA ARG A 173 14.28 -2.09 -25.96
C ARG A 173 13.95 -3.40 -25.24
N GLN A 174 13.90 -3.34 -23.92
CA GLN A 174 13.48 -4.46 -23.08
C GLN A 174 12.19 -4.11 -22.34
N THR A 175 11.45 -5.17 -22.01
CA THR A 175 10.26 -5.08 -21.17
C THR A 175 10.49 -5.94 -19.95
N SER A 176 10.36 -5.34 -18.78
CA SER A 176 10.56 -5.98 -17.48
C SER A 176 9.29 -5.90 -16.67
N PHE A 177 9.10 -6.88 -15.79
CA PHE A 177 7.93 -6.95 -14.91
C PHE A 177 8.37 -7.10 -13.46
N ALA A 178 7.64 -6.45 -12.57
CA ALA A 178 7.73 -6.68 -11.13
C ALA A 178 6.31 -6.73 -10.57
N SER A 179 6.06 -7.64 -9.63
CA SER A 179 4.76 -7.75 -8.95
C SER A 179 4.85 -7.12 -7.58
N LEU A 180 3.83 -6.33 -7.22
CA LEU A 180 3.63 -5.80 -5.89
C LEU A 180 2.44 -6.50 -5.24
N GLU A 181 2.70 -7.17 -4.12
CA GLU A 181 1.69 -7.63 -3.17
C GLU A 181 1.55 -6.62 -2.04
N VAL A 182 0.32 -6.42 -1.56
CA VAL A 182 0.02 -5.50 -0.46
C VAL A 182 -0.93 -6.20 0.50
N LEU A 183 -0.55 -6.28 1.76
CA LEU A 183 -1.29 -6.97 2.82
C LEU A 183 -1.55 -6.00 3.98
N PRO A 184 -2.70 -6.10 4.67
CA PRO A 184 -2.92 -5.37 5.89
C PRO A 184 -2.21 -6.06 7.06
N GLU A 185 -1.59 -5.30 7.96
CA GLU A 185 -1.17 -5.84 9.26
C GLU A 185 -2.41 -6.06 10.14
N LEU A 186 -2.74 -7.31 10.47
CA LEU A 186 -3.90 -7.62 11.31
C LEU A 186 -3.60 -7.32 12.79
N THR A 187 -4.57 -6.72 13.48
CA THR A 187 -4.57 -6.56 14.93
C THR A 187 -5.18 -7.78 15.62
N GLU A 188 -4.93 -7.96 16.93
CA GLU A 188 -5.41 -9.13 17.70
C GLU A 188 -6.94 -9.33 17.70
N GLY A 189 -7.73 -8.29 17.38
CA GLY A 189 -9.18 -8.40 17.23
C GLY A 189 -9.65 -8.94 15.88
N GLN A 190 -8.79 -8.89 14.85
CA GLN A 190 -9.06 -9.35 13.48
C GLN A 190 -8.41 -10.71 13.19
N ASP A 191 -8.06 -11.44 14.25
CA ASP A 191 -7.21 -12.62 14.17
C ASP A 191 -7.98 -13.82 13.61
N ILE A 192 -7.44 -14.46 12.58
CA ILE A 192 -7.99 -15.71 12.05
C ILE A 192 -7.41 -16.87 12.87
N GLU A 193 -8.30 -17.66 13.49
CA GLU A 193 -7.90 -18.92 14.11
C GLU A 193 -7.46 -19.90 13.03
N ILE A 194 -6.17 -20.21 13.02
CA ILE A 194 -5.58 -21.24 12.17
C ILE A 194 -5.28 -22.45 13.06
N ARG A 195 -5.68 -23.63 12.62
CA ARG A 195 -5.35 -24.85 13.34
C ARG A 195 -3.88 -25.21 13.10
N PRO A 196 -3.12 -25.60 14.13
CA PRO A 196 -1.72 -25.97 13.96
C PRO A 196 -1.49 -27.12 12.97
N GLU A 197 -2.47 -28.01 12.81
CA GLU A 197 -2.46 -29.16 11.90
C GLU A 197 -2.42 -28.76 10.41
N ASP A 198 -2.90 -27.56 10.08
CA ASP A 198 -2.93 -27.03 8.72
C ASP A 198 -1.61 -26.33 8.32
N LEU A 199 -0.64 -26.28 9.22
CA LEU A 199 0.62 -25.56 9.03
C LEU A 199 1.80 -26.52 8.89
N ARG A 200 2.51 -26.40 7.77
CA ARG A 200 3.88 -26.92 7.64
C ARG A 200 4.85 -25.78 7.94
N VAL A 201 5.74 -26.00 8.92
CA VAL A 201 6.78 -25.04 9.29
C VAL A 201 8.14 -25.63 8.96
N ASP A 202 8.84 -25.00 8.02
CA ASP A 202 10.19 -25.35 7.62
C ASP A 202 11.18 -24.31 8.16
N THR A 203 12.28 -24.77 8.75
CA THR A 203 13.39 -23.92 9.20
C THR A 203 14.54 -24.00 8.22
N PHE A 204 15.14 -22.87 7.90
CA PHE A 204 16.27 -22.82 6.98
C PHE A 204 17.26 -21.73 7.38
N ARG A 205 18.42 -21.69 6.72
CA ARG A 205 19.44 -20.67 6.96
C ARG A 205 19.04 -19.38 6.27
N ALA A 206 19.13 -18.27 6.99
CA ALA A 206 18.86 -16.95 6.41
C ALA A 206 19.84 -16.65 5.26
N SER A 207 19.35 -16.01 4.21
CA SER A 207 20.13 -15.67 3.02
C SER A 207 20.62 -14.22 3.14
N GLY A 208 21.93 -13.97 3.24
CA GLY A 208 22.45 -12.59 3.27
C GLY A 208 23.90 -12.44 3.70
N ALA A 209 24.43 -11.22 3.55
CA ALA A 209 25.79 -10.83 3.98
C ALA A 209 25.87 -10.71 5.51
N GLY A 210 25.74 -11.83 6.22
CA GLY A 210 25.79 -11.90 7.68
C GLY A 210 27.03 -12.63 8.20
N GLY A 211 27.49 -12.27 9.40
CA GLY A 211 28.61 -12.91 10.08
C GLY A 211 28.36 -14.40 10.40
N GLN A 212 29.27 -15.03 11.17
CA GLN A 212 29.24 -16.47 11.47
C GLN A 212 27.88 -17.00 11.97
N TYR A 213 27.08 -16.16 12.64
CA TYR A 213 25.75 -16.51 13.15
C TYR A 213 24.73 -16.82 12.03
N VAL A 214 24.75 -16.06 10.94
CA VAL A 214 23.81 -16.21 9.79
C VAL A 214 24.13 -17.48 8.99
N ASN A 215 25.42 -17.82 8.90
CA ASN A 215 25.86 -19.00 8.12
C ASN A 215 25.73 -20.34 8.88
N LYS A 216 25.67 -20.30 10.22
CA LYS A 216 25.63 -21.51 11.06
C LYS A 216 24.27 -21.80 11.69
N THR A 217 23.39 -20.81 11.82
CA THR A 217 22.13 -20.95 12.58
C THR A 217 20.94 -20.94 11.64
N GLU A 218 20.01 -21.89 11.82
CA GLU A 218 18.75 -21.97 11.06
C GLU A 218 17.69 -21.08 11.71
N SER A 219 17.88 -19.76 11.63
CA SER A 219 16.96 -18.79 12.23
C SER A 219 15.79 -18.40 11.32
N ALA A 220 15.87 -18.64 10.00
CA ALA A 220 14.81 -18.29 9.07
C ALA A 220 13.68 -19.33 9.09
N ILE A 221 12.44 -18.85 8.97
CA ILE A 221 11.25 -19.68 9.00
C ILE A 221 10.44 -19.48 7.73
N ARG A 222 9.97 -20.59 7.18
CA ARG A 222 8.95 -20.65 6.13
C ARG A 222 7.73 -21.36 6.70
N ILE A 223 6.56 -20.78 6.52
CA ILE A 223 5.28 -21.39 6.90
C ILE A 223 4.45 -21.58 5.65
N THR A 224 3.95 -22.79 5.46
CA THR A 224 3.04 -23.17 4.38
C THR A 224 1.70 -23.58 4.99
N HIS A 225 0.63 -22.95 4.57
CA HIS A 225 -0.73 -23.36 4.92
C HIS A 225 -1.20 -24.43 3.92
N LEU A 226 -1.35 -25.67 4.39
CA LEU A 226 -1.64 -26.84 3.55
C LEU A 226 -2.98 -26.71 2.79
N PRO A 227 -4.08 -26.22 3.40
CA PRO A 227 -5.36 -26.10 2.70
C PRO A 227 -5.37 -25.10 1.55
N THR A 228 -4.63 -23.99 1.67
CA THR A 228 -4.63 -22.91 0.66
C THR A 228 -3.37 -22.90 -0.21
N GLY A 229 -2.33 -23.63 0.16
CA GLY A 229 -1.03 -23.63 -0.51
C GLY A 229 -0.22 -22.33 -0.32
N ILE A 230 -0.69 -21.37 0.48
CA ILE A 230 0.00 -20.09 0.69
C ILE A 230 1.30 -20.33 1.47
N VAL A 231 2.38 -19.73 0.98
CA VAL A 231 3.70 -19.77 1.61
C VAL A 231 4.10 -18.37 2.04
N VAL A 232 4.57 -18.23 3.27
CA VAL A 232 5.17 -17.01 3.82
C VAL A 232 6.53 -17.33 4.43
N GLN A 233 7.43 -16.35 4.45
CA GLN A 233 8.77 -16.51 5.00
C GLN A 233 9.19 -15.27 5.79
N CYS A 234 9.99 -15.48 6.85
CA CYS A 234 10.56 -14.40 7.65
C CYS A 234 11.96 -14.79 8.15
N GLN A 235 12.92 -13.86 8.05
CA GLN A 235 14.32 -14.08 8.43
C GLN A 235 14.99 -12.89 9.14
N ASN A 236 14.22 -11.87 9.54
CA ASN A 236 14.77 -10.58 9.97
C ASN A 236 15.42 -10.63 11.36
N GLU A 237 14.91 -11.47 12.25
CA GLU A 237 15.40 -11.57 13.61
C GLU A 237 16.42 -12.68 13.79
N ARG A 238 17.30 -12.49 14.78
CA ARG A 238 18.25 -13.53 15.21
C ARG A 238 17.54 -14.71 15.88
N SER A 239 16.37 -14.48 16.46
CA SER A 239 15.57 -15.48 17.14
C SER A 239 14.62 -16.18 16.18
N GLN A 240 14.71 -17.51 16.14
CA GLN A 240 13.76 -18.36 15.42
C GLN A 240 12.31 -18.11 15.90
N HIS A 241 12.10 -17.90 17.20
CA HIS A 241 10.76 -17.73 17.75
C HIS A 241 10.08 -16.45 17.22
N SER A 242 10.80 -15.33 17.19
CA SER A 242 10.23 -14.07 16.70
C SER A 242 9.96 -14.10 15.19
N ASN A 243 10.85 -14.73 14.42
CA ASN A 243 10.59 -14.97 12.99
C ASN A 243 9.34 -15.82 12.79
N ARG A 244 9.04 -16.77 13.70
CA ARG A 244 7.84 -17.61 13.64
C ARG A 244 6.57 -16.80 13.86
N GLU A 245 6.57 -15.95 14.88
CA GLU A 245 5.43 -15.08 15.20
C GLU A 245 5.15 -14.09 14.06
N THR A 246 6.21 -13.50 13.50
CA THR A 246 6.11 -12.57 12.39
C THR A 246 5.58 -13.26 11.13
N ALA A 247 6.10 -14.45 10.80
CA ALA A 247 5.59 -15.26 9.70
C ALA A 247 4.12 -15.68 9.91
N LEU A 248 3.72 -16.03 11.13
CA LEU A 248 2.32 -16.34 11.46
C LEU A 248 1.41 -15.13 11.23
N LYS A 249 1.82 -13.93 11.66
CA LYS A 249 1.08 -12.68 11.41
C LYS A 249 0.89 -12.44 9.91
N MET A 250 1.97 -12.57 9.13
CA MET A 250 1.88 -12.46 7.66
C MET A 250 0.95 -13.50 7.04
N LEU A 251 0.99 -14.75 7.52
CA LEU A 251 0.10 -15.80 7.02
C LEU A 251 -1.36 -15.46 7.29
N LYS A 252 -1.68 -15.01 8.50
CA LYS A 252 -3.04 -14.58 8.85
C LYS A 252 -3.50 -13.42 7.98
N SER A 253 -2.65 -12.42 7.74
CA SER A 253 -2.92 -11.33 6.80
C SER A 253 -3.25 -11.84 5.39
N LYS A 254 -2.47 -12.80 4.86
CA LYS A 254 -2.76 -13.41 3.55
C LYS A 254 -4.07 -14.20 3.53
N LEU A 255 -4.40 -14.91 4.61
CA LEU A 255 -5.66 -15.66 4.71
C LEU A 255 -6.88 -14.74 4.86
N ALA A 256 -6.74 -13.61 5.57
CA ALA A 256 -7.79 -12.60 5.67
C ALA A 256 -8.09 -11.98 4.31
N GLU A 257 -7.03 -11.61 3.58
CA GLU A 257 -7.17 -11.12 2.22
C GLU A 257 -7.84 -12.16 1.29
N LEU A 258 -7.42 -13.44 1.37
CA LEU A 258 -8.02 -14.50 0.56
C LEU A 258 -9.50 -14.73 0.91
N LYS A 259 -9.86 -14.64 2.19
CA LYS A 259 -11.26 -14.74 2.63
C LYS A 259 -12.09 -13.57 2.12
N GLU A 260 -11.56 -12.35 2.15
CA GLU A 260 -12.23 -11.16 1.60
C GLU A 260 -12.37 -11.26 0.07
N ALA A 261 -11.33 -11.71 -0.62
CA ALA A 261 -11.35 -11.96 -2.05
C ALA A 261 -12.38 -13.03 -2.43
N ALA A 262 -12.41 -14.16 -1.71
CA ALA A 262 -13.39 -15.23 -1.95
C ALA A 262 -14.83 -14.78 -1.63
N HIS A 263 -15.01 -13.89 -0.65
CA HIS A 263 -16.31 -13.30 -0.36
C HIS A 263 -16.74 -12.35 -1.47
N LYS A 264 -15.81 -11.54 -2.01
CA LYS A 264 -16.05 -10.66 -3.16
C LYS A 264 -16.33 -11.46 -4.42
N GLU A 265 -15.54 -12.48 -4.75
CA GLU A 265 -15.79 -13.36 -5.90
C GLU A 265 -17.13 -14.06 -5.77
N LYS A 266 -17.53 -14.55 -4.60
CA LYS A 266 -18.88 -15.12 -4.43
C LYS A 266 -20.00 -14.11 -4.65
N ILE A 267 -19.78 -12.83 -4.34
CA ILE A 267 -20.73 -11.75 -4.64
C ILE A 267 -20.68 -11.41 -6.13
N GLU A 268 -19.49 -11.35 -6.73
CA GLU A 268 -19.27 -11.03 -8.14
C GLU A 268 -19.73 -12.16 -9.08
N ASP A 269 -19.63 -13.43 -8.67
CA ASP A 269 -20.19 -14.60 -9.37
C ASP A 269 -21.72 -14.58 -9.35
N LEU A 270 -22.34 -13.95 -8.34
CA LEU A 270 -23.78 -13.68 -8.31
C LEU A 270 -24.17 -12.49 -9.19
N THR A 271 -23.25 -11.55 -9.48
CA THR A 271 -23.50 -10.38 -10.35
C THR A 271 -22.88 -10.46 -11.75
N GLY A 272 -22.11 -11.52 -12.04
CA GLY A 272 -21.56 -11.88 -13.35
C GLY A 272 -20.53 -10.91 -13.94
N GLU A 273 -19.24 -11.26 -13.87
CA GLU A 273 -18.25 -11.09 -14.96
C GLU A 273 -16.84 -11.57 -14.49
N LEU A 274 -16.40 -12.73 -14.96
CA LEU A 274 -15.06 -13.28 -14.73
C LEU A 274 -14.02 -12.54 -15.60
N LYS A 275 -13.11 -11.78 -14.98
CA LYS A 275 -11.92 -11.24 -15.65
C LYS A 275 -10.74 -12.23 -15.53
N ASP A 276 -10.35 -12.80 -16.67
CA ASP A 276 -9.18 -13.67 -16.83
C ASP A 276 -7.90 -13.04 -16.26
N MET A 277 -7.31 -13.70 -15.25
CA MET A 277 -5.99 -13.40 -14.69
C MET A 277 -4.88 -14.02 -15.55
N GLY A 278 -4.79 -13.60 -16.80
CA GLY A 278 -3.68 -13.93 -17.70
C GLY A 278 -2.60 -12.84 -17.73
N TRP A 279 -1.51 -13.10 -18.46
CA TRP A 279 -0.32 -12.24 -18.74
C TRP A 279 -0.61 -10.76 -19.12
N GLY A 280 -1.89 -10.38 -19.28
CA GLY A 280 -2.40 -9.02 -19.47
C GLY A 280 -2.86 -8.29 -18.19
N SER A 281 -2.67 -8.86 -16.99
CA SER A 281 -3.07 -8.25 -15.70
C SER A 281 -2.14 -7.14 -15.18
N GLN A 282 -1.44 -6.46 -16.09
CA GLN A 282 -0.59 -5.32 -15.75
C GLN A 282 -1.45 -4.15 -15.30
N ILE A 283 -1.17 -3.62 -14.12
CA ILE A 283 -1.92 -2.48 -13.59
C ILE A 283 -1.37 -1.16 -14.16
N ARG A 284 -0.05 -1.08 -14.36
CA ARG A 284 0.60 0.15 -14.80
C ARG A 284 1.78 -0.13 -15.72
N SER A 285 1.88 0.65 -16.79
CA SER A 285 3.02 0.68 -17.69
C SER A 285 3.85 1.94 -17.45
N TYR A 286 5.16 1.76 -17.29
CA TYR A 286 6.16 2.81 -17.21
C TYR A 286 7.02 2.74 -18.48
N ILE A 287 6.81 3.68 -19.39
CA ILE A 287 7.50 3.74 -20.67
C ILE A 287 8.51 4.87 -20.60
N PHE A 288 9.80 4.53 -20.65
CA PHE A 288 10.91 5.49 -20.71
C PHE A 288 11.36 5.74 -22.16
N HIS A 289 11.05 4.82 -23.07
CA HIS A 289 11.43 4.92 -24.48
C HIS A 289 10.36 4.22 -25.34
N PRO A 290 9.89 4.82 -26.46
CA PRO A 290 10.43 6.00 -27.16
C PRO A 290 9.94 7.37 -26.64
N TYR A 291 8.96 7.37 -25.73
CA TYR A 291 8.45 8.57 -25.08
C TYR A 291 8.29 8.28 -23.58
N ASN A 292 8.35 9.33 -22.77
CA ASN A 292 8.14 9.24 -21.33
C ASN A 292 6.65 9.26 -21.02
N LEU A 293 6.12 8.12 -20.57
CA LEU A 293 4.71 7.98 -20.19
C LEU A 293 4.55 6.94 -19.09
N VAL A 294 3.83 7.31 -18.04
CA VAL A 294 3.31 6.37 -17.05
C VAL A 294 1.80 6.33 -17.20
N LYS A 295 1.24 5.13 -17.39
CA LYS A 295 -0.18 4.92 -17.62
C LYS A 295 -0.72 3.79 -16.77
N ASP A 296 -1.78 4.06 -16.00
CA ASP A 296 -2.55 3.03 -15.30
C ASP A 296 -3.63 2.49 -16.24
N HIS A 297 -3.63 1.18 -16.46
CA HIS A 297 -4.57 0.54 -17.40
C HIS A 297 -5.95 0.31 -16.80
N ARG A 298 -6.07 0.39 -15.47
CA ARG A 298 -7.36 0.21 -14.80
C ARG A 298 -8.16 1.51 -14.85
N THR A 299 -7.50 2.63 -14.54
CA THR A 299 -8.15 3.94 -14.47
C THR A 299 -8.06 4.74 -15.75
N GLY A 300 -7.08 4.45 -16.61
CA GLY A 300 -6.77 5.24 -17.79
C GLY A 300 -5.99 6.53 -17.48
N ALA A 301 -5.70 6.82 -16.22
CA ALA A 301 -4.88 7.96 -15.81
C ALA A 301 -3.47 7.83 -16.37
N GLU A 302 -2.93 8.93 -16.91
CA GLU A 302 -1.59 8.95 -17.48
C GLU A 302 -0.85 10.27 -17.18
N THR A 303 0.46 10.18 -17.05
CA THR A 303 1.35 11.34 -16.86
C THR A 303 2.63 11.16 -17.67
N SER A 304 3.13 12.27 -18.23
CA SER A 304 4.41 12.31 -18.94
C SER A 304 5.60 12.59 -17.99
N ASN A 305 5.34 13.04 -16.76
CA ASN A 305 6.39 13.37 -15.80
C ASN A 305 6.88 12.13 -15.05
N LEU A 306 7.76 11.39 -15.71
CA LEU A 306 8.28 10.14 -15.21
C LEU A 306 9.17 10.34 -13.96
N GLY A 307 9.96 11.42 -13.92
CA GLY A 307 10.82 11.74 -12.78
C GLY A 307 10.02 11.91 -11.49
N ALA A 308 8.94 12.70 -11.53
CA ALA A 308 8.07 12.90 -10.37
C ALA A 308 7.45 11.58 -9.88
N VAL A 309 6.99 10.72 -10.80
CA VAL A 309 6.43 9.41 -10.45
C VAL A 309 7.47 8.53 -9.76
N MET A 310 8.68 8.42 -10.32
CA MET A 310 9.75 7.62 -9.73
C MET A 310 10.26 8.17 -8.39
N ASP A 311 10.06 9.47 -8.15
CA ASP A 311 10.35 10.14 -6.88
C ASP A 311 9.19 10.04 -5.87
N GLY A 312 8.15 9.24 -6.17
CA GLY A 312 7.08 8.91 -5.25
C GLY A 312 5.79 9.71 -5.46
N ASP A 313 5.63 10.45 -6.56
CA ASP A 313 4.39 11.18 -6.86
C ASP A 313 3.34 10.29 -7.53
N ILE A 314 2.88 9.27 -6.80
CA ILE A 314 1.91 8.26 -7.26
C ILE A 314 0.47 8.51 -6.77
N ASP A 315 0.25 9.56 -5.99
CA ASP A 315 -1.06 9.90 -5.41
C ASP A 315 -2.15 10.06 -6.48
N LEU A 316 -1.80 10.58 -7.67
CA LEU A 316 -2.73 10.68 -8.80
C LEU A 316 -3.35 9.31 -9.13
N PHE A 317 -2.54 8.26 -9.25
CA PHE A 317 -3.02 6.95 -9.63
C PHE A 317 -3.82 6.28 -8.51
N ILE A 318 -3.35 6.42 -7.27
CA ILE A 318 -4.05 5.89 -6.09
C ILE A 318 -5.43 6.54 -5.96
N ASN A 319 -5.50 7.86 -6.03
CA ASN A 319 -6.74 8.61 -5.88
C ASN A 319 -7.74 8.29 -6.99
N GLU A 320 -7.30 8.23 -8.25
CA GLU A 320 -8.18 7.86 -9.37
C GLU A 320 -8.69 6.41 -9.25
N TYR A 321 -7.86 5.49 -8.77
CA TYR A 321 -8.28 4.10 -8.54
C TYR A 321 -9.33 4.01 -7.43
N LEU A 322 -9.14 4.74 -6.32
CA LEU A 322 -10.09 4.76 -5.22
C LEU A 322 -11.43 5.40 -5.63
N LYS A 323 -11.42 6.39 -6.51
CA LYS A 323 -12.65 7.02 -7.05
C LYS A 323 -13.46 6.09 -7.96
N GLN A 324 -12.80 5.25 -8.75
CA GLN A 324 -13.48 4.35 -9.69
C GLN A 324 -14.15 3.14 -9.03
N LYS A 325 -13.80 2.82 -7.78
CA LYS A 325 -14.34 1.66 -7.05
C LYS A 325 -15.78 1.87 -6.56
N GLN A 326 -16.49 2.84 -7.13
CA GLN A 326 -17.83 3.29 -6.75
C GLN A 326 -18.89 2.84 -7.76
#